data_AF-A0A256YSN8-F1
#
_entry.id   AF-A0A256YSN8-F1
#
_cell.length_a   1.000
_cell.length_b   1.000
_cell.length_c   1.000
_cell.angle_alpha   90.00
_cell.angle_beta   90.00
_cell.angle_gamma   90.00
#
_symmetry.space_group_name_H-M   'P 1'
#
loop_
_entity.id
_entity.type
_entity.pdbx_description
1 polymer ?
#
loop_
_entity_poly.entity_id
_entity_poly.type
_entity_poly.pdbx_seq_one_letter_code
_entity_poly.pdbx_strand_id
1 'polypeptide(L)'
;MREITNERRAVAHDKGRRGRPVPPKPRSRRNTAGSGSEREYRRLEKKVLSFESVSEGHPDKLCDQISDAILDEYLREDPDSRVAVECMAAKDNIIVSGEVSSSAFPDIENIVRNVILDVGYDSWELGLDGRTCDVQFFINRQSPQISACFEDSKTRAGDQVIVYGYATQETNSYIPLGLLMARNLSKLLAKVRRDRTIPHLGPDGKSMVSILYEKGRPVELKSVVISQQHTGDISLEDLRENIIDHVIKPALGEYITRHTKIRINSAGEFTLG
;
A
#
# COMPACT_ATOMS: atom_id res chain seq x y z
N MET A 1 70.81 9.94 25.66
CA MET A 1 70.91 11.39 25.41
C MET A 1 69.68 11.79 24.61
N ARG A 2 68.68 12.53 25.09
CA ARG A 2 68.49 13.31 26.33
C ARG A 2 67.03 13.11 26.78
N GLU A 3 66.85 13.07 28.09
CA GLU A 3 65.59 13.26 28.83
C GLU A 3 65.08 14.70 28.71
N ILE A 4 63.94 14.96 29.39
CA ILE A 4 63.47 16.23 30.03
C ILE A 4 62.37 16.94 29.20
N THR A 5 61.15 17.28 29.67
CA THR A 5 60.40 17.14 30.94
C THR A 5 58.93 17.53 30.69
N ASN A 6 58.03 17.00 31.52
CA ASN A 6 56.71 17.57 31.84
C ASN A 6 56.85 19.01 32.38
N GLU A 7 55.90 19.91 32.06
CA GLU A 7 55.37 20.85 33.05
C GLU A 7 54.03 21.48 32.64
N ARG A 8 53.04 21.33 33.52
CA ARG A 8 51.78 22.07 33.53
C ARG A 8 52.03 23.51 33.96
N ARG A 9 51.39 24.50 33.32
CA ARG A 9 51.02 25.75 34.00
C ARG A 9 49.71 26.32 33.45
N ALA A 10 48.73 26.38 34.34
CA ALA A 10 47.51 27.15 34.19
C ALA A 10 47.84 28.65 34.15
N VAL A 11 47.21 29.38 33.24
CA VAL A 11 47.11 30.84 33.30
C VAL A 11 45.63 31.20 33.26
N ALA A 12 45.14 31.65 34.40
CA ALA A 12 43.85 32.31 34.52
C ALA A 12 43.91 33.65 33.81
N HIS A 13 42.96 33.90 32.90
CA HIS A 13 42.62 35.25 32.47
C HIS A 13 41.16 35.54 32.79
N ASP A 14 40.99 36.25 33.90
CA ASP A 14 39.80 37.02 34.23
C ASP A 14 39.59 38.10 33.16
N LYS A 15 38.45 38.03 32.47
CA LYS A 15 37.89 39.13 31.69
C LYS A 15 36.37 39.16 31.90
N GLY A 16 35.97 39.88 32.95
CA GLY A 16 34.91 40.88 32.90
C GLY A 16 33.61 40.48 32.23
N ARG A 17 32.62 40.10 33.06
CA ARG A 17 31.20 40.05 32.72
C ARG A 17 30.75 41.39 32.10
N ARG A 18 30.57 41.43 30.78
CA ARG A 18 29.65 42.37 30.12
C ARG A 18 28.43 41.58 29.68
N GLY A 19 27.29 41.89 30.28
CA GLY A 19 26.01 41.23 30.00
C GLY A 19 25.69 41.29 28.51
N ARG A 20 25.46 40.13 27.90
CA ARG A 20 24.88 40.06 26.56
C ARG A 20 23.44 40.58 26.65
N PRO A 21 22.99 41.46 25.73
CA PRO A 21 21.62 41.93 25.75
C PRO A 21 20.68 40.74 25.54
N VAL A 22 19.71 40.60 26.44
CA VAL A 22 18.62 39.63 26.32
C VAL A 22 17.83 40.00 25.06
N PRO A 23 17.60 39.09 24.10
CA PRO A 23 16.78 39.39 22.95
C PRO A 23 15.36 39.76 23.43
N PRO A 24 14.70 40.76 22.81
CA PRO A 24 13.35 41.11 23.22
C PRO A 24 12.45 39.88 23.09
N LYS A 25 11.68 39.59 24.14
CA LYS A 25 10.65 38.53 24.08
C LYS A 25 9.81 38.75 22.82
N PRO A 26 9.55 37.70 22.02
CA PRO A 26 8.72 37.86 20.84
C PRO A 26 7.38 38.45 21.29
N ARG A 27 7.06 39.66 20.82
CA ARG A 27 5.72 40.22 21.00
C ARG A 27 4.76 39.22 20.41
N SER A 28 3.82 38.73 21.21
CA SER A 28 2.71 37.92 20.72
C SER A 28 1.91 38.78 19.75
N ARG A 29 2.27 38.74 18.46
CA ARG A 29 1.37 39.16 17.40
C ARG A 29 0.21 38.18 17.49
N ARG A 30 -0.93 38.63 18.01
CA ARG A 30 -2.20 37.99 17.70
C ARG A 30 -2.30 38.03 16.18
N ASN A 31 -2.08 36.88 15.53
CA ASN A 31 -2.48 36.67 14.16
C ASN A 31 -4.01 36.74 14.13
N THR A 32 -4.54 37.94 13.88
CA THR A 32 -5.95 38.15 13.51
C THR A 32 -6.11 38.24 11.99
N ALA A 33 -5.18 37.68 11.22
CA ALA A 33 -5.26 37.58 9.77
C ALA A 33 -5.02 36.12 9.37
N GLY A 34 -6.08 35.45 8.89
CA GLY A 34 -5.99 34.12 8.31
C GLY A 34 -7.21 33.21 8.50
N SER A 35 -8.19 33.54 9.34
CA SER A 35 -9.38 32.68 9.53
C SER A 35 -10.47 32.87 8.47
N GLY A 36 -10.33 33.87 7.60
CA GLY A 36 -11.25 34.16 6.50
C GLY A 36 -11.01 33.24 5.32
N SER A 37 -9.80 33.24 4.74
CA SER A 37 -9.52 32.55 3.48
C SER A 37 -9.60 31.02 3.57
N GLU A 38 -9.06 30.37 4.60
CA GLU A 38 -9.14 28.90 4.73
C GLU A 38 -10.57 28.39 5.01
N ARG A 39 -11.37 29.15 5.77
CA ARG A 39 -12.79 28.80 6.03
C ARG A 39 -13.68 29.10 4.83
N GLU A 40 -13.30 30.07 4.00
CA GLU A 40 -14.05 30.49 2.83
C GLU A 40 -13.77 29.57 1.62
N TYR A 41 -12.54 29.07 1.45
CA TYR A 41 -12.23 28.01 0.47
C TYR A 41 -12.93 26.68 0.75
N ARG A 42 -13.13 26.31 2.03
CA ARG A 42 -13.93 25.11 2.40
C ARG A 42 -15.43 25.24 2.08
N ARG A 43 -15.92 26.44 1.76
CA ARG A 43 -17.37 26.73 1.79
C ARG A 43 -18.09 26.54 0.45
N LEU A 44 -17.37 26.35 -0.67
CA LEU A 44 -17.98 26.42 -2.00
C LEU A 44 -17.67 25.28 -2.99
N GLU A 45 -16.65 24.46 -2.78
CA GLU A 45 -16.31 23.46 -3.80
C GLU A 45 -17.06 22.14 -3.58
N LYS A 46 -18.10 21.96 -4.40
CA LYS A 46 -18.56 20.62 -4.78
C LYS A 46 -17.45 19.98 -5.60
N LYS A 47 -16.94 18.83 -5.17
CA LYS A 47 -15.90 18.10 -5.90
C LYS A 47 -16.22 16.63 -5.93
N VAL A 48 -15.94 15.98 -7.05
CA VAL A 48 -16.03 14.52 -7.16
C VAL A 48 -14.62 13.97 -6.95
N LEU A 49 -14.47 13.11 -5.94
CA LEU A 49 -13.23 12.40 -5.67
C LEU A 49 -13.41 10.92 -6.03
N SER A 50 -12.41 10.35 -6.68
CA SER A 50 -12.38 8.93 -7.02
C SER A 50 -11.38 8.18 -6.15
N PHE A 51 -11.75 6.96 -5.78
CA PHE A 51 -10.95 6.04 -4.98
C PHE A 51 -10.98 4.69 -5.67
N GLU A 52 -9.84 4.01 -5.72
CA GLU A 52 -9.72 2.71 -6.35
C GLU A 52 -9.06 1.69 -5.43
N SER A 53 -9.27 0.42 -5.77
CA SER A 53 -8.61 -0.73 -5.16
C SER A 53 -8.45 -1.80 -6.23
N VAL A 54 -7.40 -2.60 -6.08
CA VAL A 54 -7.19 -3.79 -6.91
C VAL A 54 -7.45 -5.05 -6.08
N SER A 55 -7.69 -6.18 -6.73
CA SER A 55 -7.84 -7.49 -6.10
C SER A 55 -6.47 -8.03 -5.65
N GLU A 56 -6.49 -9.10 -4.88
CA GLU A 56 -5.31 -9.90 -4.55
C GLU A 56 -4.64 -10.55 -5.77
N GLY A 57 -5.36 -10.68 -6.90
CA GLY A 57 -4.82 -11.23 -8.14
C GLY A 57 -4.12 -10.22 -9.03
N HIS A 58 -4.33 -8.91 -8.82
CA HIS A 58 -3.64 -7.90 -9.63
C HIS A 58 -2.11 -8.12 -9.59
N PRO A 59 -1.40 -8.08 -10.72
CA PRO A 59 0.02 -8.48 -10.78
C PRO A 59 0.89 -7.73 -9.77
N ASP A 60 0.70 -6.42 -9.61
CA ASP A 60 1.41 -5.63 -8.60
C ASP A 60 1.10 -6.11 -7.17
N LYS A 61 -0.17 -6.43 -6.88
CA LYS A 61 -0.59 -6.89 -5.55
C LYS A 61 -0.17 -8.33 -5.28
N LEU A 62 -0.05 -9.16 -6.31
CA LEU A 62 0.56 -10.48 -6.23
C LEU A 62 2.05 -10.36 -5.88
N CYS A 63 2.78 -9.43 -6.52
CA CYS A 63 4.18 -9.16 -6.19
C CYS A 63 4.35 -8.71 -4.74
N ASP A 64 3.50 -7.78 -4.26
CA ASP A 64 3.49 -7.37 -2.85
C ASP A 64 3.31 -8.57 -1.92
N GLN A 65 2.34 -9.44 -2.20
CA GLN A 65 2.04 -10.63 -1.38
C GLN A 65 3.20 -11.64 -1.38
N ILE A 66 3.86 -11.82 -2.52
CA ILE A 66 5.05 -12.69 -2.62
C ILE A 66 6.19 -12.11 -1.77
N SER A 67 6.49 -10.82 -1.92
CA SER A 67 7.54 -10.15 -1.13
C SER A 67 7.26 -10.23 0.37
N ASP A 68 6.02 -9.97 0.79
CA ASP A 68 5.61 -10.03 2.20
C ASP A 68 5.64 -11.48 2.74
N ALA A 69 5.23 -12.48 1.95
CA ALA A 69 5.28 -13.88 2.39
C ALA A 69 6.72 -14.39 2.59
N ILE A 70 7.66 -13.94 1.74
CA ILE A 70 9.09 -14.23 1.91
C ILE A 70 9.61 -13.55 3.18
N LEU A 71 9.27 -12.27 3.40
CA LEU A 71 9.62 -11.54 4.61
C LEU A 71 9.10 -12.25 5.87
N ASP A 72 7.84 -12.66 5.88
CA ASP A 72 7.20 -13.36 6.99
C ASP A 72 7.96 -14.64 7.35
N GLU A 73 8.36 -15.42 6.36
CA GLU A 73 9.07 -16.68 6.61
C GLU A 73 10.48 -16.45 7.18
N TYR A 74 11.22 -15.47 6.65
CA TYR A 74 12.51 -15.09 7.22
C TYR A 74 12.36 -14.61 8.68
N LEU A 75 11.37 -13.78 8.98
CA LEU A 75 11.12 -13.28 10.34
C LEU A 75 10.61 -14.38 11.28
N ARG A 76 9.91 -15.40 10.75
CA ARG A 76 9.43 -16.55 11.52
C ARG A 76 10.60 -17.40 12.04
N GLU A 77 11.63 -17.61 11.22
CA GLU A 77 12.80 -18.42 11.57
C GLU A 77 13.91 -17.62 12.27
N ASP A 78 14.13 -16.38 11.84
CA ASP A 78 15.11 -15.46 12.39
C ASP A 78 14.50 -14.05 12.55
N PRO A 79 14.03 -13.69 13.76
CA PRO A 79 13.41 -12.39 14.02
C PRO A 79 14.32 -11.17 13.85
N ASP A 80 15.65 -11.37 13.81
CA ASP A 80 16.62 -10.28 13.55
C ASP A 80 16.94 -10.18 12.03
N SER A 81 16.26 -10.95 11.17
CA SER A 81 16.41 -10.89 9.71
C SER A 81 16.19 -9.49 9.16
N ARG A 82 17.01 -9.14 8.16
CA ARG A 82 16.85 -7.94 7.35
C ARG A 82 16.58 -8.36 5.93
N VAL A 83 15.37 -8.06 5.47
CA VAL A 83 14.87 -8.54 4.18
C VAL A 83 14.41 -7.32 3.39
N ALA A 84 15.00 -7.15 2.21
CA ALA A 84 14.57 -6.18 1.21
C ALA A 84 14.45 -6.93 -0.11
N VAL A 85 13.34 -7.67 -0.26
CA VAL A 85 13.06 -8.46 -1.45
C VAL A 85 11.99 -7.78 -2.29
N GLU A 86 12.26 -7.71 -3.58
CA GLU A 86 11.40 -7.15 -4.60
C GLU A 86 10.92 -8.30 -5.48
N CYS A 87 9.66 -8.23 -5.88
CA CYS A 87 9.06 -9.19 -6.80
C CYS A 87 8.62 -8.46 -8.07
N MET A 88 8.94 -9.05 -9.22
CA MET A 88 8.44 -8.64 -10.52
C MET A 88 7.74 -9.82 -11.19
N ALA A 89 6.49 -9.62 -11.56
CA ALA A 89 5.72 -10.55 -12.37
C ALA A 89 5.71 -10.10 -13.83
N ALA A 90 6.05 -11.01 -14.72
CA ALA A 90 5.89 -10.89 -16.16
C ALA A 90 5.28 -12.20 -16.69
N LYS A 91 4.83 -12.21 -17.95
CA LYS A 91 4.19 -13.37 -18.59
C LYS A 91 4.90 -14.70 -18.23
N ASP A 92 4.24 -15.57 -17.47
CA ASP A 92 4.74 -16.88 -16.98
C ASP A 92 6.04 -16.84 -16.14
N ASN A 93 6.49 -15.67 -15.71
CA ASN A 93 7.78 -15.47 -15.05
C ASN A 93 7.59 -14.67 -13.76
N ILE A 94 8.12 -15.19 -12.66
CA ILE A 94 8.24 -14.50 -11.38
C ILE A 94 9.72 -14.32 -11.09
N ILE A 95 10.12 -13.06 -10.93
CA ILE A 95 11.50 -12.71 -10.60
C ILE A 95 11.52 -12.13 -9.20
N VAL A 96 12.20 -12.82 -8.30
CA VAL A 96 12.46 -12.37 -6.94
C VAL A 96 13.90 -11.90 -6.85
N SER A 97 14.11 -10.66 -6.44
CA SER A 97 15.43 -10.02 -6.37
C SER A 97 15.58 -9.25 -5.07
N GLY A 98 16.80 -8.94 -4.67
CA GLY A 98 17.05 -8.02 -3.57
C GLY A 98 18.13 -8.49 -2.62
N GLU A 99 18.01 -8.08 -1.36
CA GLU A 99 19.03 -8.27 -0.34
C GLU A 99 18.45 -8.91 0.92
N VAL A 100 19.11 -9.96 1.40
CA VAL A 100 18.76 -10.62 2.66
C VAL A 100 19.99 -10.74 3.55
N SER A 101 19.83 -10.41 4.83
CA SER A 101 20.74 -10.76 5.90
C SER A 101 19.97 -11.53 6.96
N SER A 102 20.19 -12.85 7.01
CA SER A 102 19.49 -13.76 7.91
C SER A 102 20.33 -15.00 8.16
N SER A 103 20.07 -15.68 9.27
CA SER A 103 20.52 -17.05 9.55
C SER A 103 19.52 -18.12 9.08
N ALA A 104 18.32 -17.72 8.67
CA ALA A 104 17.29 -18.59 8.13
C ALA A 104 17.55 -18.95 6.66
N PHE A 105 17.00 -20.10 6.24
CA PHE A 105 17.13 -20.62 4.88
C PHE A 105 15.79 -21.19 4.40
N PRO A 106 14.77 -20.33 4.23
CA PRO A 106 13.44 -20.77 3.82
C PRO A 106 13.41 -21.24 2.36
N ASP A 107 12.44 -22.10 2.05
CA ASP A 107 12.18 -22.55 0.68
C ASP A 107 11.37 -21.48 -0.08
N ILE A 108 12.10 -20.50 -0.61
CA ILE A 108 11.52 -19.33 -1.30
C ILE A 108 10.67 -19.77 -2.51
N GLU A 109 11.09 -20.80 -3.24
CA GLU A 109 10.34 -21.26 -4.41
C GLU A 109 8.97 -21.78 -4.02
N ASN A 110 8.91 -22.66 -3.01
CA ASN A 110 7.62 -23.16 -2.54
C ASN A 110 6.73 -22.04 -1.97
N ILE A 111 7.30 -21.03 -1.29
CA ILE A 111 6.54 -19.86 -0.81
C ILE A 111 5.91 -19.11 -1.97
N VAL A 112 6.70 -18.76 -2.99
CA VAL A 112 6.23 -18.06 -4.20
C VAL A 112 5.09 -18.83 -4.85
N ARG A 113 5.29 -20.13 -5.09
CA ARG A 113 4.30 -20.99 -5.75
C ARG A 113 3.00 -21.10 -4.95
N ASN A 114 3.10 -21.25 -3.62
CA ASN A 114 1.92 -21.32 -2.75
C ASN A 114 1.12 -20.03 -2.77
N VAL A 115 1.77 -18.85 -2.70
CA VAL A 115 1.08 -17.56 -2.79
C VAL A 115 0.32 -17.42 -4.11
N ILE A 116 0.92 -17.79 -5.23
CA ILE A 116 0.29 -17.74 -6.56
C ILE A 116 -0.96 -18.63 -6.59
N LEU A 117 -0.86 -19.85 -6.06
CA LEU A 117 -1.98 -20.80 -6.01
C LEU A 117 -3.08 -20.35 -5.05
N ASP A 118 -2.75 -19.80 -3.89
CA ASP A 118 -3.70 -19.29 -2.89
C ASP A 118 -4.47 -18.06 -3.38
N VAL A 119 -3.83 -17.24 -4.20
CA VAL A 119 -4.48 -16.15 -4.94
C VAL A 119 -5.42 -16.70 -6.02
N GLY A 120 -5.18 -17.92 -6.53
CA GLY A 120 -6.04 -18.61 -7.50
C GLY A 120 -5.51 -18.59 -8.93
N TYR A 121 -4.21 -18.37 -9.12
CA TYR A 121 -3.54 -18.58 -10.40
C TYR A 121 -3.07 -20.03 -10.50
N ASP A 122 -4.01 -20.90 -10.86
CA ASP A 122 -3.84 -22.35 -10.96
C ASP A 122 -4.09 -22.87 -12.39
N SER A 123 -4.02 -21.99 -13.39
CA SER A 123 -4.19 -22.36 -14.80
C SER A 123 -3.63 -21.27 -15.71
N TRP A 124 -2.92 -21.69 -16.76
CA TRP A 124 -2.44 -20.78 -17.80
C TRP A 124 -3.57 -20.02 -18.51
N GLU A 125 -4.79 -20.54 -18.50
CA GLU A 125 -5.98 -19.88 -19.05
C GLU A 125 -6.27 -18.54 -18.36
N LEU A 126 -5.83 -18.37 -17.12
CA LEU A 126 -5.98 -17.15 -16.32
C LEU A 126 -4.74 -16.24 -16.39
N GLY A 127 -3.72 -16.61 -17.17
CA GLY A 127 -2.50 -15.80 -17.39
C GLY A 127 -1.28 -16.24 -16.58
N LEU A 128 -1.45 -17.10 -15.57
CA LEU A 128 -0.36 -17.62 -14.73
C LEU A 128 -0.79 -18.93 -14.04
N ASP A 129 0.15 -19.87 -13.89
CA ASP A 129 -0.04 -21.11 -13.14
C ASP A 129 1.13 -21.33 -12.17
N GLY A 130 0.87 -21.24 -10.86
CA GLY A 130 1.90 -21.39 -9.82
C GLY A 130 2.63 -22.74 -9.84
N ARG A 131 2.08 -23.77 -10.49
CA ARG A 131 2.70 -25.10 -10.60
C ARG A 131 3.76 -25.15 -11.70
N THR A 132 3.63 -24.31 -12.73
CA THR A 132 4.45 -24.41 -13.95
C THR A 132 5.23 -23.15 -14.27
N CYS A 133 4.88 -22.01 -13.68
CA CYS A 133 5.57 -20.75 -13.96
C CYS A 133 7.07 -20.83 -13.62
N ASP A 134 7.85 -20.08 -14.38
CA ASP A 134 9.28 -19.92 -14.13
C ASP A 134 9.50 -18.99 -12.94
N VAL A 135 10.36 -19.39 -12.00
CA VAL A 135 10.68 -18.62 -10.80
C VAL A 135 12.18 -18.43 -10.73
N GLN A 136 12.62 -17.18 -10.81
CA GLN A 136 14.03 -16.81 -10.87
C GLN A 136 14.42 -16.02 -9.61
N PHE A 137 15.58 -16.34 -9.04
CA PHE A 137 16.09 -15.72 -7.83
C PHE A 137 17.39 -14.97 -8.08
N PHE A 138 17.42 -13.69 -7.72
CA PHE A 138 18.58 -12.82 -7.77
C PHE A 138 18.80 -12.16 -6.40
N ILE A 139 18.99 -12.97 -5.36
CA ILE A 139 19.13 -12.51 -3.98
C ILE A 139 20.60 -12.46 -3.58
N ASN A 140 21.03 -11.29 -3.11
CA ASN A 140 22.37 -11.06 -2.58
C ASN A 140 22.35 -10.95 -1.05
N ARG A 141 23.53 -11.07 -0.42
CA ARG A 141 23.68 -10.69 1.00
C ARG A 141 23.66 -9.17 1.13
N GLN A 142 23.02 -8.65 2.17
CA GLN A 142 22.98 -7.20 2.44
C GLN A 142 24.40 -6.61 2.52
N SER A 143 24.58 -5.38 2.00
CA SER A 143 25.86 -4.68 2.07
C SER A 143 26.37 -4.52 3.51
N PRO A 144 27.63 -4.87 3.81
CA PRO A 144 28.24 -4.64 5.13
C PRO A 144 28.28 -3.16 5.53
N GLN A 145 28.37 -2.24 4.56
CA GLN A 145 28.42 -0.79 4.82
C GLN A 145 27.07 -0.25 5.31
N ILE A 146 25.96 -0.82 4.83
CA ILE A 146 24.61 -0.53 5.33
C ILE A 146 24.44 -1.20 6.70
N SER A 147 24.88 -2.45 6.84
CA SER A 147 24.78 -3.22 8.09
C SER A 147 25.44 -2.51 9.28
N ALA A 148 26.62 -1.93 9.08
CA ALA A 148 27.39 -1.21 10.09
C ALA A 148 26.66 0.01 10.67
N CYS A 149 25.77 0.66 9.91
CA CYS A 149 25.00 1.81 10.39
C CYS A 149 24.05 1.48 11.56
N PHE A 150 23.77 0.19 11.77
CA PHE A 150 22.82 -0.32 12.76
C PHE A 150 23.46 -1.07 13.92
N GLU A 151 24.79 -1.28 13.90
CA GLU A 151 25.52 -2.02 14.95
C GLU A 151 25.49 -1.27 16.30
N ASP A 152 25.57 0.06 16.27
CA ASP A 152 25.57 0.90 17.47
C ASP A 152 24.16 1.34 17.94
N SER A 153 23.11 1.05 17.16
CA SER A 153 21.75 1.52 17.42
C SER A 153 20.72 0.78 16.57
N LYS A 154 19.92 -0.11 17.19
CA LYS A 154 18.74 -0.75 16.58
C LYS A 154 17.61 0.25 16.22
N THR A 155 17.80 1.56 16.40
CA THR A 155 16.74 2.59 16.29
C THR A 155 16.98 3.61 15.19
N ARG A 156 17.97 3.39 14.31
CA ARG A 156 18.23 4.28 13.16
C ARG A 156 17.34 3.89 11.98
N ALA A 157 16.94 4.89 11.19
CA ALA A 157 16.19 4.65 9.95
C ALA A 157 17.07 3.94 8.92
N GLY A 158 16.44 3.03 8.15
CA GLY A 158 17.04 2.30 7.02
C GLY A 158 17.56 3.20 5.91
N ASP A 159 16.79 4.23 5.62
CA ASP A 159 17.00 5.19 4.54
C ASP A 159 16.33 6.53 4.89
N GLN A 160 16.59 7.57 4.10
CA GLN A 160 15.90 8.86 4.18
C GLN A 160 14.43 8.73 3.76
N VAL A 161 13.49 9.27 4.55
CA VAL A 161 12.05 9.14 4.26
C VAL A 161 11.24 10.34 4.76
N ILE A 162 10.14 10.63 4.07
CA ILE A 162 9.05 11.48 4.56
C ILE A 162 7.80 10.60 4.66
N VAL A 163 7.20 10.53 5.85
CA VAL A 163 6.01 9.70 6.11
C VAL A 163 4.81 10.61 6.41
N TYR A 164 3.68 10.36 5.76
CA TYR A 164 2.41 11.03 6.02
C TYR A 164 1.43 10.07 6.67
N GLY A 165 0.84 10.49 7.79
CA GLY A 165 -0.32 9.83 8.38
C GLY A 165 -1.61 10.59 8.04
N TYR A 166 -2.69 9.87 7.76
CA TYR A 166 -4.00 10.47 7.49
C TYR A 166 -5.10 9.74 8.26
N ALA A 167 -6.07 10.50 8.76
CA ALA A 167 -7.28 10.00 9.41
C ALA A 167 -8.44 10.97 9.13
N THR A 168 -9.67 10.43 9.02
CA THR A 168 -10.88 11.21 8.79
C THR A 168 -12.05 10.65 9.60
N GLN A 169 -13.01 11.48 9.99
CA GLN A 169 -14.20 11.03 10.74
C GLN A 169 -15.33 10.53 9.83
N GLU A 170 -15.05 10.34 8.53
CA GLU A 170 -16.04 9.83 7.57
C GLU A 170 -16.54 8.42 7.89
N THR A 171 -15.73 7.62 8.59
CA THR A 171 -16.04 6.24 8.94
C THR A 171 -15.54 5.91 10.35
N ASN A 172 -16.07 4.85 10.95
CA ASN A 172 -15.68 4.41 12.30
C ASN A 172 -14.25 3.86 12.38
N SER A 173 -13.65 3.45 11.24
CA SER A 173 -12.26 3.01 11.17
C SER A 173 -11.28 4.15 10.91
N TYR A 174 -11.77 5.39 10.84
CA TYR A 174 -11.01 6.59 10.50
C TYR A 174 -10.35 6.60 9.11
N ILE A 175 -10.78 5.70 8.22
CA ILE A 175 -10.34 5.61 6.82
C ILE A 175 -11.33 6.37 5.91
N PRO A 176 -10.90 7.02 4.82
CA PRO A 176 -11.82 7.63 3.84
C PRO A 176 -12.92 6.68 3.38
N LEU A 177 -14.17 7.17 3.34
CA LEU A 177 -15.32 6.35 2.98
C LEU A 177 -15.14 5.70 1.61
N GLY A 178 -14.71 6.47 0.61
CA GLY A 178 -14.50 5.96 -0.74
C GLY A 178 -13.44 4.87 -0.85
N LEU A 179 -12.36 4.97 -0.06
CA LEU A 179 -11.35 3.91 -0.02
C LEU A 179 -11.90 2.62 0.58
N LEU A 180 -12.69 2.71 1.66
CA LEU A 180 -13.34 1.51 2.23
C LEU A 180 -14.34 0.89 1.24
N MET A 181 -15.11 1.70 0.53
CA MET A 181 -16.04 1.22 -0.49
C MET A 181 -15.33 0.45 -1.61
N ALA A 182 -14.27 1.02 -2.20
CA ALA A 182 -13.47 0.33 -3.23
C ALA A 182 -12.85 -0.97 -2.69
N ARG A 183 -12.22 -0.93 -1.51
CA ARG A 183 -11.63 -2.15 -0.90
C ARG A 183 -12.67 -3.22 -0.60
N ASN A 184 -13.87 -2.84 -0.16
CA ASN A 184 -14.96 -3.78 0.10
C ASN A 184 -15.45 -4.46 -1.19
N LEU A 185 -15.52 -3.72 -2.30
CA LEU A 185 -15.83 -4.32 -3.61
C LEU A 185 -14.76 -5.35 -4.00
N SER A 186 -13.47 -5.00 -3.94
CA SER A 186 -12.39 -5.93 -4.26
C SER A 186 -12.38 -7.17 -3.35
N LYS A 187 -12.64 -7.01 -2.05
CA LYS A 187 -12.75 -8.13 -1.10
C LYS A 187 -13.94 -9.05 -1.41
N LEU A 188 -15.09 -8.47 -1.78
CA LEU A 188 -16.27 -9.27 -2.13
C LEU A 188 -16.08 -9.99 -3.46
N LEU A 189 -15.45 -9.37 -4.46
CA LEU A 189 -15.06 -10.03 -5.72
C LEU A 189 -14.16 -11.26 -5.45
N ALA A 190 -13.14 -11.11 -4.61
CA ALA A 190 -12.28 -12.23 -4.21
C ALA A 190 -13.07 -13.31 -3.46
N LYS A 191 -13.98 -12.92 -2.57
CA LYS A 191 -14.83 -13.86 -1.81
C LYS A 191 -15.72 -14.69 -2.73
N VAL A 192 -16.51 -14.05 -3.59
CA VAL A 192 -17.48 -14.74 -4.48
C VAL A 192 -16.80 -15.60 -5.55
N ARG A 193 -15.55 -15.28 -5.88
CA ARG A 193 -14.66 -16.13 -6.68
C ARG A 193 -14.25 -17.38 -5.89
N ARG A 194 -13.67 -17.19 -4.70
CA ARG A 194 -13.14 -18.29 -3.86
C ARG A 194 -14.23 -19.27 -3.41
N ASP A 195 -15.42 -18.76 -3.06
CA ASP A 195 -16.56 -19.60 -2.67
C ASP A 195 -17.39 -20.13 -3.85
N ARG A 196 -16.99 -19.80 -5.08
CA ARG A 196 -17.63 -20.18 -6.34
C ARG A 196 -19.09 -19.74 -6.49
N THR A 197 -19.52 -18.71 -5.77
CA THR A 197 -20.80 -18.02 -6.04
C THR A 197 -20.84 -17.50 -7.47
N ILE A 198 -19.72 -16.93 -7.95
CA ILE A 198 -19.51 -16.61 -9.37
C ILE A 198 -18.28 -17.40 -9.84
N PRO A 199 -18.46 -18.64 -10.32
CA PRO A 199 -17.35 -19.56 -10.61
C PRO A 199 -16.49 -19.10 -11.80
N HIS A 200 -17.00 -18.18 -12.61
CA HIS A 200 -16.35 -17.67 -13.81
C HIS A 200 -15.37 -16.53 -13.55
N LEU A 201 -15.21 -16.05 -12.31
CA LEU A 201 -14.29 -14.95 -12.03
C LEU A 201 -12.83 -15.44 -12.00
N GLY A 202 -11.95 -14.71 -12.68
CA GLY A 202 -10.51 -14.82 -12.56
C GLY A 202 -9.96 -14.01 -11.36
N PRO A 203 -8.67 -14.18 -10.99
CA PRO A 203 -8.08 -13.48 -9.85
C PRO A 203 -7.92 -11.97 -10.05
N ASP A 204 -7.61 -11.47 -11.25
CA ASP A 204 -7.40 -10.02 -11.47
C ASP A 204 -8.73 -9.25 -11.46
N GLY A 205 -8.71 -8.11 -10.77
CA GLY A 205 -9.88 -7.29 -10.54
C GLY A 205 -9.50 -5.88 -10.11
N LYS A 206 -10.25 -4.90 -10.60
CA LYS A 206 -10.09 -3.47 -10.30
C LYS A 206 -11.46 -2.91 -9.93
N SER A 207 -11.51 -2.15 -8.85
CA SER A 207 -12.71 -1.46 -8.41
C SER A 207 -12.42 0.02 -8.20
N MET A 208 -13.36 0.87 -8.58
CA MET A 208 -13.27 2.30 -8.38
C MET A 208 -14.64 2.86 -8.02
N VAL A 209 -14.67 3.77 -7.06
CA VAL A 209 -15.87 4.54 -6.70
C VAL A 209 -15.58 6.02 -6.82
N SER A 210 -16.57 6.79 -7.26
CA SER A 210 -16.50 8.24 -7.30
C SER A 210 -17.60 8.83 -6.42
N ILE A 211 -17.22 9.70 -5.50
CA ILE A 211 -18.11 10.28 -4.50
C ILE A 211 -18.12 11.80 -4.65
N LEU A 212 -19.30 12.39 -4.63
CA LEU A 212 -19.48 13.83 -4.50
C LEU A 212 -19.22 14.23 -3.06
N TYR A 213 -18.24 15.12 -2.87
CA TYR A 213 -17.97 15.79 -1.62
C TYR A 213 -18.51 17.22 -1.66
N GLU A 214 -19.19 17.63 -0.59
CA GLU A 214 -19.58 19.02 -0.36
C GLU A 214 -19.04 19.47 0.99
N LYS A 215 -18.34 20.62 1.01
CA LYS A 215 -17.74 21.18 2.24
C LYS A 215 -16.87 20.16 2.98
N GLY A 216 -16.16 19.31 2.22
CA GLY A 216 -15.25 18.29 2.74
C GLY A 216 -15.93 17.05 3.32
N ARG A 217 -17.23 16.82 3.09
CA ARG A 217 -17.94 15.61 3.53
C ARG A 217 -18.47 14.84 2.34
N PRO A 218 -18.46 13.49 2.36
CA PRO A 218 -19.10 12.69 1.32
C PRO A 218 -20.62 12.88 1.37
N VAL A 219 -21.25 13.07 0.21
CA VAL A 219 -22.68 13.36 0.08
C VAL A 219 -23.40 12.34 -0.79
N GLU A 220 -22.80 11.92 -1.91
CA GLU A 220 -23.46 11.05 -2.88
C GLU A 220 -22.47 10.15 -3.62
N LEU A 221 -22.79 8.86 -3.77
CA LEU A 221 -22.06 7.94 -4.65
C LEU A 221 -22.44 8.22 -6.11
N LYS A 222 -21.51 8.81 -6.88
CA LYS A 222 -21.73 9.19 -8.29
C LYS A 222 -21.53 8.02 -9.25
N SER A 223 -20.51 7.20 -9.03
CA SER A 223 -20.26 6.04 -9.89
C SER A 223 -19.51 4.93 -9.21
N VAL A 224 -19.75 3.71 -9.72
CA VAL A 224 -18.99 2.49 -9.42
C VAL A 224 -18.47 1.95 -10.75
N VAL A 225 -17.17 1.64 -10.81
CA VAL A 225 -16.52 1.01 -11.94
C VAL A 225 -15.88 -0.29 -11.44
N ILE A 226 -16.17 -1.40 -12.11
CA ILE A 226 -15.53 -2.69 -11.88
C ILE A 226 -14.99 -3.20 -13.22
N SER A 227 -13.73 -3.62 -13.21
CA SER A 227 -13.13 -4.44 -14.26
C SER A 227 -12.70 -5.74 -13.62
N GLN A 228 -13.34 -6.84 -13.97
CA GLN A 228 -13.10 -8.14 -13.36
C GLN A 228 -12.71 -9.16 -14.43
N GLN A 229 -11.59 -9.83 -14.21
CA GLN A 229 -11.16 -10.94 -15.04
C GLN A 229 -12.19 -12.06 -14.96
N HIS A 230 -12.45 -12.74 -16.07
CA HIS A 230 -13.40 -13.84 -16.14
C HIS A 230 -13.04 -14.86 -17.20
N THR A 231 -13.60 -16.06 -17.08
CA THR A 231 -13.50 -17.11 -18.10
C THR A 231 -14.39 -16.79 -19.31
N GLY A 232 -14.05 -17.35 -20.48
CA GLY A 232 -14.76 -17.06 -21.74
C GLY A 232 -16.12 -17.74 -21.90
N ASP A 233 -16.59 -18.48 -20.89
CA ASP A 233 -17.83 -19.26 -20.90
C ASP A 233 -19.05 -18.52 -20.31
N ILE A 234 -18.85 -17.33 -19.72
CA ILE A 234 -19.93 -16.47 -19.23
C ILE A 234 -20.20 -15.31 -20.18
N SER A 235 -21.48 -15.00 -20.43
CA SER A 235 -21.85 -13.80 -21.19
C SER A 235 -21.58 -12.53 -20.39
N LEU A 236 -21.23 -11.43 -21.07
CA LEU A 236 -21.03 -10.15 -20.38
C LEU A 236 -22.30 -9.66 -19.67
N GLU A 237 -23.49 -10.04 -20.13
CA GLU A 237 -24.74 -9.66 -19.47
C GLU A 237 -24.87 -10.39 -18.13
N ASP A 238 -24.74 -11.72 -18.15
CA ASP A 238 -24.81 -12.54 -16.93
C ASP A 238 -23.71 -12.16 -15.94
N LEU A 239 -22.49 -11.87 -16.42
CA LEU A 239 -21.39 -11.42 -15.57
C LEU A 239 -21.74 -10.13 -14.84
N ARG A 240 -22.34 -9.17 -15.55
CA ARG A 240 -22.74 -7.87 -14.97
C ARG A 240 -23.86 -8.04 -13.95
N GLU A 241 -24.87 -8.84 -14.25
CA GLU A 241 -25.96 -9.13 -13.31
C GLU A 241 -25.43 -9.79 -12.03
N ASN A 242 -24.59 -10.81 -12.17
CA ASN A 242 -23.97 -11.50 -11.03
C ASN A 242 -23.12 -10.55 -10.17
N ILE A 243 -22.30 -9.70 -10.78
CA ILE A 243 -21.50 -8.70 -10.04
C ILE A 243 -22.41 -7.68 -9.35
N ILE A 244 -23.51 -7.27 -9.97
CA ILE A 244 -24.48 -6.37 -9.33
C ILE A 244 -25.07 -7.02 -8.08
N ASP A 245 -25.53 -8.26 -8.20
CA ASP A 245 -26.31 -8.95 -7.16
C ASP A 245 -25.45 -9.47 -6.01
N HIS A 246 -24.27 -10.00 -6.31
CA HIS A 246 -23.42 -10.66 -5.33
C HIS A 246 -22.26 -9.78 -4.82
N VAL A 247 -21.97 -8.66 -5.48
CA VAL A 247 -20.87 -7.76 -5.08
C VAL A 247 -21.37 -6.35 -4.80
N ILE A 248 -21.94 -5.65 -5.78
CA ILE A 248 -22.24 -4.22 -5.65
C ILE A 248 -23.38 -3.97 -4.66
N LYS A 249 -24.51 -4.69 -4.78
CA LYS A 249 -25.64 -4.54 -3.85
C LYS A 249 -25.25 -4.91 -2.41
N PRO A 250 -24.55 -6.03 -2.14
CA PRO A 250 -24.08 -6.34 -0.79
C PRO A 250 -23.06 -5.34 -0.24
N ALA A 251 -22.17 -4.80 -1.07
CA ALA A 251 -21.14 -3.86 -0.64
C ALA A 251 -21.69 -2.45 -0.37
N LEU A 252 -22.55 -1.97 -1.27
CA LEU A 252 -22.87 -0.55 -1.42
C LEU A 252 -24.38 -0.26 -1.51
N GLY A 253 -25.25 -1.25 -1.31
CA GLY A 253 -26.69 -1.12 -1.53
C GLY A 253 -27.33 0.11 -0.87
N GLU A 254 -26.91 0.45 0.35
CA GLU A 254 -27.41 1.62 1.08
C GLU A 254 -27.01 2.97 0.47
N TYR A 255 -25.97 3.00 -0.36
CA TYR A 255 -25.44 4.21 -0.99
C TYR A 255 -25.89 4.39 -2.45
N ILE A 256 -26.46 3.34 -3.05
CA ILE A 256 -26.87 3.36 -4.46
C ILE A 256 -28.17 4.13 -4.60
N THR A 257 -28.18 5.06 -5.55
CA THR A 257 -29.38 5.83 -5.93
C THR A 257 -29.66 5.65 -7.41
N ARG A 258 -30.84 6.11 -7.89
CA ARG A 258 -31.15 6.19 -9.32
C ARG A 258 -30.16 7.05 -10.14
N HIS A 259 -29.34 7.87 -9.48
CA HIS A 259 -28.36 8.74 -10.12
C HIS A 259 -26.95 8.11 -10.15
N THR A 260 -26.74 6.99 -9.45
CA THR A 260 -25.46 6.29 -9.39
C THR A 260 -25.21 5.56 -10.71
N LYS A 261 -24.07 5.86 -11.36
CA LYS A 261 -23.67 5.20 -12.61
C LYS A 261 -22.85 3.95 -12.30
N ILE A 262 -23.35 2.78 -12.67
CA ILE A 262 -22.63 1.51 -12.52
C ILE A 262 -22.05 1.10 -13.86
N ARG A 263 -20.75 0.78 -13.87
CA ARG A 263 -20.00 0.35 -15.04
C ARG A 263 -19.23 -0.91 -14.70
N ILE A 264 -19.56 -2.01 -15.36
CA ILE A 264 -18.91 -3.30 -15.14
C ILE A 264 -18.40 -3.79 -16.49
N ASN A 265 -17.10 -4.03 -16.58
CA ASN A 265 -16.41 -4.48 -17.80
C ASN A 265 -16.83 -3.66 -19.03
N SER A 266 -16.75 -2.33 -18.91
CA SER A 266 -17.20 -1.40 -19.97
C SER A 266 -16.29 -1.40 -21.20
N ALA A 267 -15.05 -1.90 -21.06
CA ALA A 267 -14.12 -2.09 -22.17
C ALA A 267 -14.42 -3.38 -22.98
N GLY A 268 -15.38 -4.20 -22.53
CA GLY A 268 -15.68 -5.51 -23.13
C GLY A 268 -15.12 -6.66 -22.29
N GLU A 269 -14.73 -7.73 -22.95
CA GLU A 269 -14.16 -8.91 -22.31
C GLU A 269 -12.82 -8.61 -21.64
N PHE A 270 -12.57 -9.34 -20.56
CA PHE A 270 -11.34 -9.28 -19.78
C PHE A 270 -10.98 -10.70 -19.38
N THR A 271 -10.58 -11.50 -20.36
CA THR A 271 -10.27 -12.92 -20.19
C THR A 271 -8.80 -13.16 -19.89
N LEU A 272 -7.93 -12.31 -20.42
CA LEU A 272 -6.49 -12.31 -20.16
C LEU A 272 -6.18 -11.24 -19.11
N GLY A 273 -5.61 -11.66 -17.97
CA GLY A 273 -5.18 -10.83 -16.85
C GLY A 273 -3.69 -10.92 -16.61
#